data_AF-A0A5D0NHW9-F1
#
_entry.id   AF-A0A5D0NHW9-F1
#
_cell.length_a   1.000
_cell.length_b   1.000
_cell.length_c   1.000
_cell.angle_alpha   90.00
_cell.angle_beta   90.00
_cell.angle_gamma   90.00
#
_symmetry.space_group_name_H-M   'P 1'
#
loop_
_entity.id
_entity.type
_entity.pdbx_description
1 polymer ?
#
loop_
_entity_poly.entity_id
_entity_poly.type
_entity_poly.pdbx_seq_one_letter_code
_entity_poly.pdbx_strand_id
1 'polypeptide(L)' 'MSSVQILLLLLALSVALNIAFGTALTSRANGASVPAAVLAGGGAAATTLIIFFTALPAYR' A
#
# COMPACT_ATOMS: atom_id res chain seq x y z
N MET A 1 10.32 15.62 13.40
CA MET A 1 10.39 14.96 12.07
C MET A 1 11.12 15.87 11.12
N SER A 2 12.13 15.36 10.41
CA SER A 2 12.80 16.10 9.33
C SER A 2 11.92 16.12 8.07
N SER A 3 12.03 17.15 7.24
CA SER A 3 11.33 17.25 5.95
C SER A 3 11.52 16.00 5.08
N VAL A 4 12.71 15.39 5.11
CA VAL A 4 13.01 14.15 4.38
C VAL A 4 12.14 12.98 4.87
N GLN A 5 11.91 12.87 6.18
CA GLN A 5 11.06 11.81 6.75
C GLN A 5 9.60 11.95 6.29
N ILE A 6 9.11 13.20 6.22
CA ILE A 6 7.77 13.49 5.72
C ILE A 6 7.66 13.08 4.24
N LEU A 7 8.63 13.46 3.41
CA LEU A 7 8.64 13.09 2.00
C LEU A 7 8.69 11.57 1.78
N LEU A 8 9.48 10.84 2.59
CA LEU A 8 9.53 9.38 2.53
C LEU A 8 8.20 8.73 2.94
N LEU A 9 7.52 9.26 3.96
CA LEU A 9 6.21 8.75 4.36
C LEU A 9 5.14 9.00 3.29
N LEU A 10 5.16 10.18 2.67
CA LEU A 10 4.27 10.51 1.55
C LEU A 10 4.54 9.62 0.34
N LEU A 11 5.82 9.34 0.05
CA LEU A 11 6.21 8.42 -1.01
C LEU A 11 5.71 7.00 -0.73
N ALA A 12 5.94 6.49 0.49
CA ALA A 12 5.48 5.16 0.88
C ALA A 12 3.95 5.03 0.81
N LEU A 13 3.22 6.06 1.26
CA LEU A 13 1.76 6.09 1.17
C LEU A 13 1.29 6.13 -0.29
N SER A 14 1.91 6.96 -1.13
CA SER A 14 1.58 7.04 -2.56
C SER A 14 1.78 5.70 -3.27
N VAL A 15 2.90 5.01 -2.99
CA VAL A 15 3.17 3.67 -3.54
C VAL A 15 2.13 2.66 -3.06
N ALA A 16 1.82 2.65 -1.75
CA ALA A 16 0.82 1.75 -1.19
C ALA A 16 -0.57 1.95 -1.83
N LEU A 17 -0.99 3.20 -2.07
CA LEU A 17 -2.26 3.50 -2.73
C LEU A 17 -2.28 3.03 -4.20
N ASN A 18 -1.20 3.23 -4.95
CA ASN A 18 -1.10 2.74 -6.32
C ASN A 18 -1.22 1.21 -6.39
N ILE A 19 -0.55 0.51 -5.47
CA ILE A 19 -0.66 -0.95 -5.33
C ILE A 19 -2.10 -1.35 -4.96
N ALA A 20 -2.74 -0.64 -4.03
CA ALA A 20 -4.11 -0.90 -3.62
C ALA A 20 -5.11 -0.80 -4.79
N PHE A 21 -5.02 0.26 -5.59
CA PHE A 21 -5.88 0.43 -6.76
C PHE A 21 -5.59 -0.62 -7.83
N GLY A 22 -4.32 -0.90 -8.13
CA GLY A 22 -3.94 -1.94 -9.09
C GLY A 22 -4.45 -3.33 -8.70
N THR A 23 -4.31 -3.68 -7.42
CA THR A 23 -4.79 -4.98 -6.89
C THR A 23 -6.31 -5.05 -6.82
N ALA A 24 -7.00 -3.97 -6.44
CA ALA A 24 -8.46 -3.93 -6.47
C ALA A 24 -9.00 -4.05 -7.91
N LEU A 25 -8.43 -3.33 -8.87
CA LEU A 25 -8.84 -3.38 -10.27
C LEU A 25 -8.57 -4.75 -10.91
N THR A 26 -7.41 -5.34 -10.66
CA THR A 26 -7.09 -6.70 -11.15
C THR A 26 -7.98 -7.75 -10.49
N SER A 27 -8.29 -7.62 -9.20
CA SER A 27 -9.25 -8.48 -8.50
C SER A 27 -10.66 -8.37 -9.10
N ARG A 28 -11.14 -7.16 -9.40
CA ARG A 28 -12.40 -6.94 -10.12
C ARG A 28 -12.39 -7.55 -11.52
N ALA A 29 -11.30 -7.38 -12.27
CA ALA A 29 -11.15 -7.94 -13.62
C ALA A 29 -11.19 -9.47 -13.62
N ASN A 30 -10.72 -10.10 -12.54
CA ASN A 30 -10.78 -11.55 -12.32
C ASN A 30 -12.12 -12.04 -11.73
N GLY A 31 -13.15 -11.19 -11.69
CA GLY A 31 -14.50 -11.58 -11.29
C GLY A 31 -14.81 -11.52 -9.79
N ALA A 32 -13.90 -11.00 -8.97
CA ALA A 32 -14.18 -10.79 -7.54
C ALA A 32 -15.30 -9.77 -7.35
N SER A 33 -16.17 -9.97 -6.34
CA SER A 33 -17.21 -9.00 -5.98
C SER A 33 -16.60 -7.66 -5.54
N VAL A 34 -17.37 -6.56 -5.60
CA VAL A 34 -16.89 -5.24 -5.20
C VAL A 34 -16.32 -5.24 -3.77
N PRO A 35 -17.00 -5.82 -2.75
CA PRO A 35 -16.45 -5.90 -1.40
C PRO A 35 -15.14 -6.69 -1.34
N ALA A 36 -15.05 -7.82 -2.05
CA ALA A 36 -13.86 -8.66 -2.05
C ALA A 36 -12.65 -7.96 -2.71
N ALA A 37 -12.90 -7.21 -3.79
CA ALA A 37 -11.85 -6.44 -4.45
C ALA A 37 -11.35 -5.26 -3.59
N VAL A 38 -12.26 -4.58 -2.87
CA VAL A 38 -11.87 -3.55 -1.91
C VAL A 38 -11.06 -4.15 -0.76
N LEU A 39 -11.44 -5.32 -0.25
CA LEU A 39 -10.67 -6.04 0.76
C LEU A 39 -9.27 -6.40 0.26
N ALA A 40 -9.16 -6.90 -0.98
CA ALA A 40 -7.88 -7.26 -1.59
C ALA A 40 -6.97 -6.02 -1.76
N GLY A 41 -7.52 -4.92 -2.25
CA GLY A 41 -6.79 -3.65 -2.39
C GLY A 41 -6.34 -3.09 -1.04
N GLY A 42 -7.23 -3.06 -0.06
CA GLY A 42 -6.93 -2.63 1.31
C GLY A 42 -5.86 -3.50 1.98
N GLY A 43 -5.94 -4.81 1.80
CA GLY A 43 -4.94 -5.76 2.29
C GLY A 43 -3.56 -5.52 1.68
N ALA A 44 -3.50 -5.32 0.36
CA ALA A 44 -2.24 -5.03 -0.33
C ALA A 44 -1.61 -3.70 0.14
N ALA A 45 -2.44 -2.67 0.36
CA ALA A 45 -1.99 -1.40 0.93
C ALA A 45 -1.39 -1.59 2.33
N ALA A 46 -2.10 -2.30 3.21
CA ALA A 46 -1.68 -2.55 4.58
C ALA A 46 -0.36 -3.35 4.61
N THR A 47 -0.25 -4.42 3.84
CA THR A 47 0.99 -5.20 3.73
C THR A 47 2.16 -4.34 3.26
N THR A 48 1.97 -3.50 2.25
CA THR A 48 3.03 -2.61 1.74
C THR A 48 3.53 -1.65 2.82
N LEU A 49 2.61 -1.01 3.54
CA LEU A 49 2.97 -0.09 4.63
C LEU A 49 3.66 -0.82 5.79
N ILE A 50 3.19 -2.01 6.16
CA ILE A 50 3.82 -2.83 7.19
C ILE A 50 5.26 -3.16 6.80
N ILE A 51 5.51 -3.60 5.56
CA ILE A 51 6.86 -3.87 5.06
C ILE A 51 7.72 -2.61 5.15
N PHE A 52 7.21 -1.45 4.73
CA PHE A 52 7.94 -0.19 4.83
C PHE A 52 8.34 0.12 6.28
N PHE A 53 7.38 0.12 7.21
CA PHE A 53 7.63 0.44 8.61
C PHE A 53 8.53 -0.57 9.32
N THR A 54 8.42 -1.86 9.00
CA THR A 54 9.26 -2.92 9.57
C THR A 54 10.69 -2.90 9.01
N ALA A 55 10.88 -2.39 7.79
CA ALA A 55 12.20 -2.23 7.19
C ALA A 55 12.93 -0.95 7.65
N LEU A 56 12.21 0.07 8.10
CA LEU A 56 12.82 1.33 8.56
C LEU A 56 13.97 1.15 9.58
N PRO A 57 13.89 0.27 10.60
CA PRO A 57 14.98 0.07 11.55
C PRO A 57 16.25 -0.52 10.93
N ALA A 58 16.14 -1.28 9.84
CA ALA A 58 17.29 -1.90 9.17
C ALA A 58 18.08 -0.89 8.30
N TYR A 59 17.46 0.24 7.94
CA TYR A 59 18.04 1.30 7.10
C TYR A 59 18.37 2.57 7.89
N ARG A 60 18.33 2.51 9.22
CA ARG A 60 18.78 3.57 10.14
C ARG A 60 20.15 3.27 10.68
#